data_AF-A0A1E8RG54-F1
#
_entry.id   AF-A0A1E8RG54-F1
#
_cell.length_a   1.000
_cell.length_b   1.000
_cell.length_c   1.000
_cell.angle_alpha   90.00
_cell.angle_beta   90.00
_cell.angle_gamma   90.00
#
_symmetry.space_group_name_H-M   'P 1'
#
loop_
_entity.id
_entity.type
_entity.pdbx_description
1 polymer ?
#
loop_
_entity_poly.entity_id
_entity_poly.type
_entity_poly.pdbx_seq_one_letter_code
_entity_poly.pdbx_strand_id
1 'polypeptide(L)'
;MILISILALACVVITIYSGLYLLKNNEDSSKEKIRKALKINLSTFIPIMVMILVLVLPNGVKAATAGSASETASGLKYIGAALSTGLATIGTGYAVGQVGSAALGAISEDASILGRTIIFVGLAEGIAIFGVIISIMILFA
;
A
#
# COMPACT_ATOMS: atom_id res chain seq x y z
N MET A 1 13.93 13.60 -8.85
CA MET A 1 14.18 12.29 -8.23
C MET A 1 14.50 12.39 -6.74
N ILE A 2 15.52 13.16 -6.32
CA ILE A 2 15.89 13.32 -4.89
C ILE A 2 14.72 13.84 -4.02
N LEU A 3 13.97 14.85 -4.49
CA LEU A 3 12.82 15.40 -3.75
C LEU A 3 11.70 14.36 -3.51
N ILE A 4 11.49 13.45 -4.46
CA ILE A 4 10.48 12.38 -4.39
C ILE A 4 10.90 11.31 -3.39
N SER A 5 12.19 10.94 -3.40
CA SER A 5 12.75 10.04 -2.39
C SER A 5 12.67 10.61 -0.98
N ILE A 6 12.88 11.92 -0.81
CA ILE A 6 12.72 12.61 0.48
C ILE A 6 11.25 12.60 0.93
N LEU A 7 10.29 12.83 0.02
CA LEU A 7 8.87 12.80 0.35
C LEU A 7 8.37 11.39 0.71
N ALA A 8 8.86 10.37 -0.01
CA ALA A 8 8.57 8.97 0.29
C ALA A 8 9.16 8.57 1.66
N LEU A 9 10.40 8.98 1.96
CA LEU A 9 11.04 8.76 3.26
C LEU A 9 10.28 9.47 4.39
N ALA A 10 9.86 10.72 4.17
CA ALA A 10 9.07 11.47 5.13
C ALA A 10 7.72 10.79 5.41
N CYS A 11 7.08 10.23 4.38
CA CYS A 11 5.87 9.44 4.54
C CYS A 11 6.11 8.26 5.50
N VAL A 12 7.12 7.43 5.23
CA VAL A 12 7.46 6.26 6.05
C VAL A 12 7.75 6.67 7.50
N VAL A 13 8.51 7.74 7.71
CA VAL A 13 8.85 8.24 9.05
C VAL A 13 7.61 8.72 9.80
N ILE A 14 6.68 9.41 9.13
CA ILE A 14 5.41 9.86 9.75
C ILE A 14 4.53 8.67 10.11
N THR A 15 4.44 7.65 9.25
CA THR A 15 3.66 6.42 9.52
C THR A 15 4.23 5.68 10.73
N ILE A 16 5.56 5.52 10.79
CA ILE A 16 6.26 4.86 11.91
C ILE A 16 6.13 5.68 13.19
N TYR A 17 6.36 7.00 13.14
CA TYR A 17 6.24 7.89 14.30
C TYR A 17 4.83 7.87 14.88
N SER A 18 3.81 7.93 14.03
CA SER A 18 2.40 7.83 14.45
C SER A 18 2.12 6.48 15.12
N GLY A 19 2.66 5.38 14.58
CA GLY A 19 2.58 4.06 15.19
C GLY A 19 3.27 3.97 16.56
N LEU A 20 4.47 4.52 16.70
CA LEU A 20 5.24 4.53 17.95
C LEU A 20 4.63 5.45 19.01
N TYR A 21 4.08 6.60 18.61
CA TYR A 21 3.37 7.52 19.52
C TYR A 21 2.16 6.82 20.16
N LEU A 22 1.41 6.04 19.37
CA LEU A 22 0.26 5.27 19.85
C LEU A 22 0.67 4.12 20.77
N LEU A 23 1.83 3.49 20.51
CA LEU A 23 2.35 2.39 21.34
C LEU A 23 2.92 2.90 22.68
N LYS A 24 3.56 4.07 22.70
CA LYS A 24 4.14 4.67 23.91
C LYS A 24 3.08 5.12 24.92
N ASN A 25 1.90 5.50 24.44
CA ASN A 25 0.80 5.98 25.28
C ASN A 25 -0.08 4.83 25.85
N ASN A 26 0.48 3.62 26.04
CA ASN A 26 -0.06 2.44 26.75
C ASN A 26 -1.39 2.65 27.52
N GLU A 27 -2.51 2.75 26.82
CA GLU A 27 -3.81 2.94 27.50
C GLU A 27 -4.97 2.54 26.59
N ASP A 28 -5.38 1.29 26.85
CA ASP A 28 -6.69 0.70 26.67
C ASP A 28 -7.24 0.55 25.24
N SER A 29 -7.74 -0.65 24.96
CA SER A 29 -8.21 -1.17 23.67
C SER A 29 -9.53 -0.54 23.20
N SER A 30 -9.69 0.78 23.35
CA SER A 30 -10.89 1.47 22.89
C SER A 30 -10.88 1.59 21.36
N LYS A 31 -11.91 1.00 20.73
CA LYS A 31 -12.17 1.01 19.28
C LYS A 31 -12.05 2.41 18.66
N GLU A 32 -12.29 3.47 19.43
CA GLU A 32 -12.18 4.86 18.95
C GLU A 32 -10.76 5.31 18.65
N LYS A 33 -9.76 4.98 19.49
CA LYS A 33 -8.37 5.41 19.28
C LYS A 33 -7.73 4.68 18.10
N ILE A 34 -8.03 3.38 17.93
CA ILE A 34 -7.60 2.59 16.75
C ILE A 34 -8.20 3.18 15.47
N ARG A 35 -9.48 3.57 15.51
CA ARG A 35 -10.11 4.22 14.36
C ARG A 35 -9.50 5.59 14.07
N LYS A 36 -9.10 6.33 15.10
CA LYS A 36 -8.41 7.63 14.99
C LYS A 36 -7.00 7.46 14.41
N ALA A 37 -6.27 6.44 14.85
CA ALA A 37 -4.95 6.05 14.35
C ALA A 37 -4.96 5.63 12.88
N LEU A 38 -5.92 4.79 12.51
CA LEU A 38 -6.12 4.35 11.13
C LEU A 38 -6.47 5.53 10.24
N LYS A 39 -7.36 6.42 10.71
CA LYS A 39 -7.72 7.66 10.01
C LYS A 39 -6.54 8.61 9.85
N ILE A 40 -5.68 8.76 10.88
CA ILE A 40 -4.48 9.60 10.79
C ILE A 40 -3.50 9.04 9.77
N ASN A 41 -3.19 7.74 9.82
CA ASN A 41 -2.30 7.10 8.84
C ASN A 41 -2.85 7.18 7.41
N LEU A 42 -4.13 6.91 7.22
CA LEU A 42 -4.75 7.01 5.91
C LEU A 42 -4.80 8.47 5.42
N SER A 43 -5.09 9.40 6.32
CA SER A 43 -5.14 10.84 6.05
C SER A 43 -3.77 11.46 5.81
N THR A 44 -2.67 10.88 6.27
CA THR A 44 -1.31 11.34 5.94
C THR A 44 -0.80 10.66 4.67
N PHE A 45 -1.09 9.38 4.48
CA PHE A 45 -0.63 8.61 3.32
C PHE A 45 -1.26 9.08 2.00
N ILE A 46 -2.58 9.27 1.95
CA ILE A 46 -3.29 9.68 0.72
C ILE A 46 -2.78 11.02 0.16
N PRO A 47 -2.74 12.13 0.92
CA PRO A 47 -2.30 13.41 0.36
C PRO A 47 -0.81 13.41 -0.01
N ILE A 48 0.05 12.66 0.70
CA ILE A 48 1.46 12.53 0.33
C ILE A 48 1.61 11.74 -0.98
N MET A 49 0.85 10.66 -1.16
CA MET A 49 0.81 9.93 -2.44
C MET A 49 0.29 10.81 -3.59
N VAL A 50 -0.77 11.59 -3.36
CA VAL A 50 -1.30 12.54 -4.35
C VAL A 50 -0.27 13.65 -4.65
N MET A 51 0.42 14.18 -3.64
CA MET A 51 1.45 15.20 -3.81
C MET A 51 2.65 14.68 -4.60
N ILE A 52 3.06 13.42 -4.38
CA ILE A 52 4.07 12.75 -5.22
C ILE A 52 3.58 12.68 -6.67
N LEU A 53 2.33 12.30 -6.89
CA LEU A 53 1.74 12.22 -8.23
C LEU A 53 1.76 13.59 -8.93
N VAL A 54 1.33 14.65 -8.23
CA VAL A 54 1.29 16.04 -8.74
C VAL A 54 2.68 16.63 -8.98
N LEU A 55 3.70 16.23 -8.20
CA LEU A 55 5.09 16.69 -8.40
C LEU A 55 5.84 15.89 -9.47
N VAL A 56 5.38 14.67 -9.80
CA VAL A 56 5.97 13.80 -10.85
C VAL A 56 5.37 14.09 -12.23
N LEU A 57 4.06 14.37 -12.31
CA LEU A 57 3.34 14.70 -13.55
C LEU A 57 3.85 15.90 -14.38
N PRO A 58 4.39 17.01 -13.81
CA PRO A 58 4.66 18.23 -14.57
C PRO A 58 5.74 18.09 -15.64
N ASN A 59 6.58 17.04 -15.56
CA ASN A 59 7.64 16.80 -16.53
C ASN A 59 7.14 16.17 -17.86
N GLY A 60 5.87 15.76 -17.94
CA GLY A 60 5.28 15.13 -19.15
C GLY A 60 4.04 15.83 -19.71
N VAL A 61 3.53 16.89 -19.09
CA VAL A 61 2.33 17.63 -19.55
C VAL A 61 2.73 18.87 -20.33
N LYS A 62 3.63 18.72 -21.32
CA LYS A 62 3.71 19.70 -22.41
C LYS A 62 2.65 19.32 -23.43
N ALA A 63 1.74 20.26 -23.71
CA ALA A 63 0.73 20.12 -24.75
C ALA A 63 1.36 19.57 -26.05
N ALA A 64 0.64 18.65 -26.68
CA ALA A 64 1.07 17.86 -27.82
C ALA A 64 1.78 18.68 -28.91
N THR A 65 3.09 18.52 -28.99
CA THR A 65 3.83 18.67 -30.24
C THR A 65 4.43 17.32 -30.57
N ALA A 66 3.76 16.59 -31.47
CA ALA A 66 4.24 15.41 -32.17
C ALA A 66 5.18 14.47 -31.36
N GLY A 67 4.66 13.91 -30.26
CA GLY A 67 5.33 12.79 -29.59
C GLY A 67 5.16 11.53 -30.44
N SER A 68 6.27 10.94 -30.87
CA SER A 68 6.31 9.65 -31.58
C SER A 68 5.48 8.59 -30.83
N ALA A 69 4.77 7.72 -31.54
CA ALA A 69 3.94 6.65 -30.96
C ALA A 69 4.67 5.79 -29.90
N SER A 70 6.00 5.72 -29.99
CA SER A 70 6.88 5.05 -29.02
C SER A 70 6.92 5.70 -27.63
N GLU A 71 6.74 7.02 -27.49
CA GLU A 71 6.76 7.68 -26.17
C GLU A 71 5.43 7.53 -25.43
N THR A 72 4.30 7.57 -26.13
CA THR A 72 2.98 7.30 -25.54
C THR A 72 2.88 5.86 -25.03
N ALA A 73 3.45 4.89 -25.76
CA ALA A 73 3.49 3.48 -25.32
C ALA A 73 4.21 3.30 -23.97
N SER A 74 5.31 4.03 -23.75
CA SER A 74 6.06 4.02 -22.47
C SER A 74 5.26 4.60 -21.30
N GLY A 75 4.46 5.64 -21.54
CA GLY A 75 3.58 6.21 -20.51
C GLY A 75 2.46 5.26 -20.07
N LEU A 76 1.79 4.60 -21.04
CA LEU A 76 0.75 3.61 -20.74
C LEU A 76 1.30 2.39 -19.98
N LYS A 77 2.54 1.98 -20.28
CA LYS A 77 3.22 0.90 -19.57
C LYS A 77 3.37 1.18 -18.06
N TYR A 78 3.75 2.40 -17.67
CA TYR A 78 3.84 2.77 -16.26
C TYR A 78 2.47 2.81 -15.57
N ILE A 79 1.43 3.29 -16.26
CA ILE A 79 0.06 3.29 -15.73
C ILE A 79 -0.44 1.85 -15.54
N GLY A 80 -0.19 0.97 -16.52
CA GLY A 80 -0.54 -0.45 -16.42
C GLY A 80 0.13 -1.15 -15.24
N ALA A 81 1.43 -0.91 -15.03
CA ALA A 81 2.16 -1.44 -13.88
C ALA A 81 1.61 -0.91 -12.54
N ALA A 82 1.31 0.40 -12.46
CA ALA A 82 0.75 0.99 -11.25
C ALA A 82 -0.63 0.44 -10.90
N LEU A 83 -1.52 0.29 -11.90
CA LEU A 83 -2.87 -0.25 -11.71
C LEU A 83 -2.84 -1.72 -11.29
N SER A 84 -1.94 -2.53 -11.87
CA SER A 84 -1.80 -3.95 -11.52
C SER A 84 -1.51 -4.17 -10.03
N THR A 85 -0.45 -3.55 -9.50
CA THR A 85 -0.13 -3.66 -8.06
C THR A 85 -1.16 -2.93 -7.19
N GLY A 86 -1.64 -1.76 -7.61
CA GLY A 86 -2.56 -0.95 -6.82
C GLY A 86 -3.89 -1.65 -6.56
N LEU A 87 -4.52 -2.21 -7.60
CA LEU A 87 -5.79 -2.92 -7.45
C LEU A 87 -5.63 -4.26 -6.72
N ALA A 88 -4.54 -4.98 -6.98
CA ALA A 88 -4.24 -6.23 -6.30
C ALA A 88 -4.08 -6.02 -4.79
N THR A 89 -3.31 -5.01 -4.37
CA THR A 89 -3.05 -4.74 -2.93
C THR A 89 -4.30 -4.27 -2.18
N ILE A 90 -5.25 -3.58 -2.84
CA ILE A 90 -6.55 -3.24 -2.25
C ILE A 90 -7.37 -4.51 -1.98
N GLY A 91 -7.46 -5.42 -2.97
CA GLY A 91 -8.15 -6.70 -2.80
C GLY A 91 -7.52 -7.58 -1.72
N THR A 92 -6.20 -7.66 -1.71
CA THR A 92 -5.43 -8.36 -0.67
C THR A 92 -5.68 -7.77 0.71
N GLY A 93 -5.65 -6.44 0.86
CA GLY A 93 -5.88 -5.79 2.15
C GLY A 93 -7.25 -6.13 2.76
N TYR A 94 -8.29 -6.20 1.92
CA TYR A 94 -9.62 -6.65 2.37
C TYR A 94 -9.62 -8.12 2.78
N ALA A 95 -9.07 -9.01 1.94
CA ALA A 95 -9.03 -10.44 2.22
C ALA A 95 -8.23 -10.76 3.48
N VAL A 96 -7.02 -10.21 3.60
CA VAL A 96 -6.12 -10.40 4.75
C VAL A 96 -6.71 -9.82 6.03
N GLY A 97 -7.42 -8.69 5.96
CA GLY A 97 -8.11 -8.12 7.13
C GLY A 97 -9.19 -9.06 7.70
N GLN A 98 -9.96 -9.71 6.82
CA GLN A 98 -11.00 -10.66 7.23
C GLN A 98 -10.40 -11.98 7.72
N VAL A 99 -9.45 -12.56 6.98
CA VAL A 99 -8.80 -13.82 7.38
C VAL A 99 -7.99 -13.64 8.66
N GLY A 100 -7.26 -12.53 8.79
CA GLY A 100 -6.44 -12.21 9.96
C GLY A 100 -7.25 -11.98 11.24
N SER A 101 -8.42 -11.35 11.15
CA SER A 101 -9.30 -11.17 12.32
C SER A 101 -9.95 -12.47 12.78
N ALA A 102 -10.41 -13.31 11.84
CA ALA A 102 -10.92 -14.65 12.16
C ALA A 102 -9.83 -15.57 12.73
N ALA A 103 -8.64 -15.50 12.14
CA ALA A 103 -7.44 -16.19 12.58
C ALA A 103 -7.09 -15.89 14.06
N LEU A 104 -6.99 -14.61 14.41
CA LEU A 104 -6.68 -14.20 15.78
C LEU A 104 -7.78 -14.62 16.77
N GLY A 105 -9.05 -14.60 16.34
CA GLY A 105 -10.17 -15.11 17.14
C GLY A 105 -10.00 -16.60 17.46
N ALA A 106 -9.72 -17.42 16.46
CA ALA A 106 -9.53 -18.86 16.65
C ALA A 106 -8.27 -19.19 17.47
N ILE A 107 -7.17 -18.44 17.28
CA ILE A 107 -5.93 -18.60 18.08
C ILE A 107 -6.18 -18.27 19.56
N SER A 108 -7.13 -17.38 19.87
CA SER A 108 -7.50 -17.07 21.25
C SER A 108 -8.20 -18.22 21.96
N GLU A 109 -8.89 -19.10 21.21
CA GLU A 109 -9.53 -20.31 21.75
C GLU A 109 -8.55 -21.49 21.81
N ASP A 110 -7.70 -21.65 20.81
CA ASP A 110 -6.69 -22.71 20.75
C ASP A 110 -5.37 -22.20 20.16
N ALA A 111 -4.34 -22.06 21.00
CA ALA A 111 -3.03 -21.62 20.55
C ALA A 111 -2.31 -22.66 19.66
N SER A 112 -2.73 -23.94 19.70
CA SER A 112 -2.10 -25.02 18.93
C SER A 112 -2.30 -24.87 17.42
N ILE A 113 -3.35 -24.15 16.99
CA ILE A 113 -3.67 -23.93 15.58
C ILE A 113 -2.96 -22.72 14.95
N LEU A 114 -2.10 -22.00 15.71
CA LEU A 114 -1.38 -20.82 15.22
C LEU A 114 -0.63 -21.08 13.91
N GLY A 115 0.10 -22.20 13.82
CA GLY A 115 0.87 -22.54 12.63
C GLY A 115 0.02 -22.73 11.37
N ARG A 116 -1.14 -23.39 11.49
CA ARG A 116 -2.08 -23.59 10.37
C ARG A 116 -2.74 -22.28 9.96
N THR A 117 -3.03 -21.45 10.95
CA THR A 117 -3.73 -20.18 10.78
C THR A 117 -2.86 -19.16 10.02
N ILE A 118 -1.56 -19.11 10.29
CA ILE A 118 -0.61 -18.25 9.55
C ILE A 118 -0.57 -18.61 8.05
N ILE A 119 -0.72 -19.89 7.69
CA ILE A 119 -0.73 -20.34 6.29
C ILE A 119 -1.94 -19.76 5.54
N PHE A 120 -3.12 -19.71 6.16
CA PHE A 120 -4.32 -19.13 5.53
C PHE A 120 -4.18 -17.62 5.32
N VAL A 121 -3.58 -16.90 6.29
CA VAL A 121 -3.29 -15.47 6.16
C VAL A 121 -2.27 -15.24 5.03
N GLY A 122 -1.21 -16.03 4.97
CA GLY A 122 -0.19 -15.94 3.90
C GLY A 122 -0.74 -16.29 2.52
N LEU A 123 -1.65 -17.26 2.42
CA LEU A 123 -2.35 -17.57 1.15
C LEU A 123 -3.19 -16.39 0.66
N ALA A 124 -3.86 -15.66 1.56
CA ALA A 124 -4.58 -14.45 1.21
C ALA A 124 -3.64 -13.33 0.72
N GLU A 125 -2.42 -13.24 1.25
CA GLU A 125 -1.41 -12.27 0.81
C GLU A 125 -0.91 -12.51 -0.62
N GLY A 126 -0.95 -13.77 -1.10
CA GLY A 126 -0.47 -14.15 -2.43
C GLY A 126 -1.05 -13.33 -3.59
N ILE A 127 -2.26 -12.80 -3.44
CA ILE A 127 -2.89 -11.91 -4.43
C ILE A 127 -2.05 -10.65 -4.68
N ALA A 128 -1.44 -10.07 -3.62
CA ALA A 128 -0.59 -8.88 -3.77
C ALA A 128 0.72 -9.23 -4.48
N ILE A 129 1.29 -10.40 -4.18
CA ILE A 129 2.52 -10.88 -4.82
C ILE A 129 2.30 -11.05 -6.32
N PHE A 130 1.19 -11.65 -6.74
CA PHE A 130 0.85 -11.74 -8.16
C PHE A 130 0.70 -10.35 -8.80
N GLY A 131 0.05 -9.40 -8.13
CA GLY A 131 -0.04 -8.02 -8.61
C GLY A 131 1.33 -7.37 -8.86
N VAL A 132 2.28 -7.57 -7.94
CA VAL A 132 3.67 -7.09 -8.07
C VAL A 132 4.39 -7.81 -9.21
N ILE A 133 4.28 -9.14 -9.32
CA ILE A 133 4.90 -9.92 -10.40
C ILE A 133 4.43 -9.42 -11.77
N ILE A 134 3.12 -9.25 -11.96
CA ILE A 134 2.57 -8.74 -13.23
C ILE A 134 3.05 -7.31 -13.49
N SER A 135 3.18 -6.48 -12.46
CA SER A 135 3.69 -5.11 -12.62
C SER A 135 5.16 -5.10 -13.06
N ILE A 136 5.99 -5.98 -12.49
CA ILE A 136 7.38 -6.18 -12.91
C ILE A 136 7.42 -6.68 -14.35
N MET A 137 6.57 -7.65 -14.71
CA MET A 137 6.46 -8.14 -16.10
C MET A 137 6.10 -7.00 -17.06
N ILE A 138 5.14 -6.14 -16.72
CA ILE A 138 4.77 -4.98 -17.54
C ILE A 138 5.96 -4.02 -17.67
N LEU A 139 6.73 -3.78 -16.61
CA LEU A 139 7.89 -2.89 -16.61
C LEU A 139 9.07 -3.42 -17.45
N PHE A 140 9.21 -4.74 -17.57
CA PHE A 140 10.31 -5.37 -18.30
C PHE A 140 9.89 -6.06 -19.62
N ALA A 141 8.61 -6.05 -19.97
CA ALA A 141 8.09 -6.36 -21.29
C ALA A 141 8.46 -5.25 -22.29
#